data_AF-A0A2S0JPA6-F1
#
_entry.id   AF-A0A2S0JPA6-F1
#
_cell.length_a   1.000
_cell.length_b   1.000
_cell.length_c   1.000
_cell.angle_alpha   90.00
_cell.angle_beta   90.00
_cell.angle_gamma   90.00
#
_symmetry.space_group_name_H-M   'P 1'
#
loop_
_entity.id
_entity.type
_entity.pdbx_description
1 polymer ?
#
loop_
_entity_poly.entity_id
_entity_poly.type
_entity_poly.pdbx_seq_one_letter_code
_entity_poly.pdbx_strand_id
1 'polypeptide(L)' 'MEQINTEHGIFTNNEETGKAANEVYQEWLLKNLKPSNREIAAAELEITIITLLTELEVI' A
#
# COMPACT_ATOMS: atom_id res chain seq x y z
N MET A 1 6.96 9.88 25.77
CA MET A 1 7.12 9.24 24.45
C MET A 1 6.04 9.79 23.54
N GLU A 2 6.39 10.15 22.31
CA GLU A 2 5.42 10.57 21.30
C GLU A 2 4.75 9.34 20.69
N GLN A 3 3.43 9.43 20.46
CA GLN A 3 2.62 8.34 19.92
C GLN A 3 1.65 8.88 18.88
N ILE A 4 1.43 8.11 17.83
CA ILE A 4 0.42 8.40 16.82
C ILE A 4 -0.60 7.27 16.80
N ASN A 5 -1.87 7.64 16.59
CA ASN A 5 -2.98 6.72 16.55
C ASN A 5 -3.55 6.74 15.13
N THR A 6 -3.55 5.59 14.46
CA THR A 6 -3.96 5.46 13.05
C THR A 6 -5.04 4.39 12.93
N GLU A 7 -5.61 4.25 11.73
CA GLU A 7 -6.58 3.19 11.42
C GLU A 7 -6.00 1.77 11.56
N HIS A 8 -4.68 1.65 11.61
CA HIS A 8 -3.95 0.38 11.71
C HIS A 8 -3.40 0.10 13.12
N GLY A 9 -3.60 1.02 14.08
CA GLY A 9 -3.19 0.85 15.47
C GLY A 9 -2.42 2.04 16.05
N ILE A 10 -1.80 1.82 17.21
CA ILE A 10 -0.98 2.82 17.91
C ILE A 10 0.48 2.56 17.58
N PHE A 11 1.18 3.59 17.11
CA PHE A 11 2.60 3.56 16.83
C PHE A 11 3.32 4.53 17.76
N THR A 12 4.47 4.10 18.29
CA THR A 12 5.29 4.88 19.23
C THR A 12 6.69 5.05 18.68
N ASN A 13 7.45 5.99 19.24
CA ASN A 13 8.88 6.13 18.94
C ASN A 13 9.60 4.80 19.19
N ASN A 14 10.51 4.45 18.29
CA ASN A 14 11.41 3.32 18.45
C ASN A 14 12.71 3.82 19.08
N GLU A 15 12.91 3.52 20.38
CA GLU A 15 14.07 3.96 21.14
C GLU A 15 15.38 3.25 20.73
N GLU A 16 15.29 2.03 20.17
CA GLU A 16 16.45 1.28 19.71
C GLU A 16 17.03 1.86 18.41
N THR A 17 16.16 2.32 17.51
CA THR A 17 16.57 2.89 16.22
C THR A 17 16.56 4.42 16.20
N GLY A 18 16.09 5.06 17.28
CA GLY A 18 15.90 6.52 17.37
C GLY A 18 14.83 7.09 16.44
N LYS A 19 13.93 6.24 15.91
CA LYS A 19 12.91 6.67 14.93
C LYS A 19 11.68 7.24 15.62
N ALA A 20 11.13 8.30 15.05
CA ALA A 20 9.87 8.86 15.50
C ALA A 20 8.69 7.93 15.18
N ALA A 21 7.61 8.04 15.96
CA ALA A 21 6.40 7.24 15.78
C ALA A 21 5.84 7.30 14.35
N ASN A 22 5.95 8.46 13.70
CA ASN A 22 5.57 8.63 12.29
C ASN A 22 6.45 7.81 11.35
N GLU A 23 7.77 7.81 11.54
CA GLU A 23 8.68 7.03 10.70
C GLU A 23 8.44 5.52 10.86
N VAL A 24 8.18 5.08 12.09
CA VAL A 24 7.81 3.68 12.37
C VAL A 24 6.53 3.29 11.63
N TYR A 25 5.52 4.17 11.62
CA TYR A 25 4.27 3.94 10.88
C TYR A 25 4.49 3.92 9.37
N GLN A 26 5.27 4.85 8.81
CA GLN A 26 5.59 4.85 7.37
C GLN A 26 6.33 3.57 6.95
N GLU A 27 7.26 3.07 7.76
CA GLU A 27 7.93 1.79 7.49
C GLU A 27 6.98 0.60 7.58
N TRP A 28 6.05 0.63 8.52
CA TRP A 28 5.01 -0.38 8.61
C TRP A 28 4.11 -0.36 7.37
N LEU A 29 3.69 0.82 6.90
CA LEU A 29 2.90 0.98 5.68
C LEU A 29 3.66 0.40 4.48
N LEU A 30 4.92 0.77 4.28
CA LEU A 30 5.72 0.27 3.17
C LEU A 30 5.93 -1.26 3.18
N LYS A 31 5.86 -1.90 4.35
CA LYS A 31 5.96 -3.36 4.48
C LYS A 31 4.62 -4.06 4.28
N ASN A 32 3.52 -3.46 4.75
CA ASN A 32 2.22 -4.13 4.87
C ASN A 32 1.21 -3.71 3.79
N LEU A 33 1.34 -2.52 3.19
CA LEU A 33 0.52 -2.06 2.07
C LEU A 33 1.07 -2.46 0.70
N LYS A 34 2.11 -3.30 0.65
CA LYS A 34 2.52 -3.87 -0.65
C LYS A 34 1.36 -4.73 -1.15
N PRO A 35 0.77 -4.40 -2.31
CA PRO A 35 -0.27 -5.24 -2.88
C PRO A 35 0.30 -6.63 -3.11
N SER A 36 -0.49 -7.64 -2.79
CA SER A 36 -0.13 -9.03 -3.07
C SER A 36 0.02 -9.24 -4.58
N ASN A 37 0.83 -10.21 -4.99
CA ASN A 37 0.95 -10.58 -6.41
C ASN A 37 -0.40 -10.91 -7.05
N ARG A 38 -1.37 -11.37 -6.25
CA ARG A 38 -2.74 -11.64 -6.71
C ARG A 38 -3.51 -10.35 -7.02
N GLU A 39 -3.39 -9.32 -6.18
CA GLU A 39 -4.02 -8.02 -6.42
C GLU A 39 -3.39 -7.32 -7.62
N ILE A 40 -2.06 -7.44 -7.78
CA ILE A 40 -1.35 -6.94 -8.96
C ILE A 40 -1.86 -7.63 -10.22
N ALA A 41 -1.90 -8.97 -10.23
CA ALA A 41 -2.37 -9.73 -11.40
C ALA A 41 -3.84 -9.46 -11.75
N ALA A 42 -4.69 -9.22 -10.74
CA ALA A 42 -6.08 -8.82 -10.96
C ALA A 42 -6.17 -7.45 -11.65
N ALA A 43 -5.40 -6.46 -11.18
CA ALA A 43 -5.36 -5.13 -11.80
C ALA A 43 -4.80 -5.19 -13.23
N GLU A 44 -3.75 -5.98 -13.48
CA GLU A 44 -3.20 -6.18 -14.83
C GLU A 44 -4.21 -6.82 -15.79
N LEU A 45 -4.99 -7.80 -15.30
CA LEU A 45 -6.06 -8.43 -16.08
C LEU A 45 -7.18 -7.44 -16.40
N GLU A 46 -7.61 -6.63 -15.43
CA GLU A 46 -8.61 -5.58 -15.66
C GLU A 46 -8.14 -4.57 -16.71
N ILE A 47 -6.89 -4.11 -16.63
CA ILE A 47 -6.30 -3.21 -17.63
C ILE A 47 -6.30 -3.85 -19.02
N THR A 48 -5.95 -5.14 -19.10
CA THR A 48 -5.93 -5.87 -20.37
C THR A 48 -7.33 -5.97 -20.97
N ILE A 49 -8.33 -6.31 -20.15
CA ILE A 49 -9.74 -6.38 -20.59
C ILE A 49 -10.21 -5.01 -21.09
N ILE A 50 -9.95 -3.93 -20.35
CA ILE A 50 -10.34 -2.57 -20.75
C ILE A 50 -9.67 -2.19 -22.08
N THR A 51 -8.38 -2.50 -22.23
CA THR A 51 -7.63 -2.22 -23.47
C THR A 51 -8.25 -2.96 -24.65
N LEU A 52 -8.51 -4.26 -24.51
CA LEU A 52 -9.14 -5.06 -25.57
C LEU A 52 -10.54 -4.58 -25.93
N LEU A 53 -11.36 -4.21 -24.93
CA LEU A 53 -12.69 -3.67 -25.17
C LEU A 53 -12.63 -2.32 -25.91
N THR A 54 -11.68 -1.46 -25.54
CA THR A 54 -11.46 -0.17 -26.22
C THR A 54 -11.01 -0.37 -27.66
N GLU A 55 -10.14 -1.34 -27.95
CA GLU A 55 -9.71 -1.67 -29.30
C GLU A 55 -10.85 -2.26 -30.16
N LEU A 56 -11.79 -2.97 -29.54
CA LEU A 56 -12.96 -3.54 -30.21
C LEU A 56 -14.09 -2.52 -30.47
N GLU A 57 -14.22 -1.48 -29.64
CA GLU A 57 -15.23 -0.42 -29.78
C GLU A 57 -14.86 0.65 -30.84
N VAL A 58 -13.68 0.59 -31.45
CA VAL A 58 -13.22 1.54 -32.50
C VAL A 58 -13.71 1.15 -33.92
N ILE A 59 -14.73 0.28 -34.05
CA ILE A 59 -15.40 -0.08 -35.33
C ILE A 59 -16.86 0.35 -35.30
#